data_AF-A0A9J6GTH2-F1
#
_entry.id   AF-A0A9J6GTH2-F1
#
_cell.length_a   1.000
_cell.length_b   1.000
_cell.length_c   1.000
_cell.angle_alpha   90.00
_cell.angle_beta   90.00
_cell.angle_gamma   90.00
#
_symmetry.space_group_name_H-M   'P 1'
#
loop_
_entity.id
_entity.type
_entity.pdbx_description
1 polymer ?
#
loop_
_entity_poly.entity_id
_entity_poly.type
_entity_poly.pdbx_seq_one_letter_code
_entity_poly.pdbx_strand_id
1 'polypeptide(L)' 'MSYMLQHLHNGWQGDQAILSDQDRVVVIRFRPDWFPTCMKMDEVLFSIVEKVKNFWFLFRLGI' A
#
# COMPACT_ATOMS: atom_id res chain seq x y z
N MET A 1 8.96 8.48 5.82
CA MET A 1 9.40 7.19 6.41
C MET A 1 8.20 6.43 6.96
N SER A 2 7.48 5.70 6.11
CA SER A 2 6.74 4.51 6.57
C SER A 2 7.56 3.31 6.12
N TYR A 3 8.26 2.68 7.05
CA TYR A 3 9.07 1.50 6.74
C TYR A 3 8.25 0.21 6.65
N MET A 4 6.96 0.26 7.00
CA MET A 4 6.11 -0.93 7.18
C MET A 4 5.27 -1.30 5.95
N LEU A 5 5.07 -0.38 5.00
CA LEU A 5 4.30 -0.64 3.79
C LEU A 5 5.23 -0.99 2.63
N GLN A 6 4.80 -1.90 1.73
CA GLN A 6 5.56 -2.18 0.51
C GLN A 6 5.51 -0.97 -0.42
N HIS A 7 6.71 -0.49 -0.80
CA HIS A 7 6.87 0.66 -1.68
C HIS A 7 7.03 0.19 -3.12
N LEU A 8 6.20 0.77 -3.98
CA LEU A 8 6.29 0.69 -5.43
C LEU A 8 6.91 2.01 -5.91
N HIS A 9 8.01 1.89 -6.64
CA HIS A 9 8.82 3.00 -7.13
C HIS A 9 8.55 3.32 -8.61
N ASN A 10 7.81 2.46 -9.32
CA ASN A 10 7.47 2.66 -10.72
C ASN A 10 6.11 2.02 -11.06
N GLY A 11 5.53 2.43 -12.20
CA GLY A 11 4.24 1.91 -12.67
C GLY A 11 4.27 0.41 -12.97
N TRP A 12 5.41 -0.10 -13.46
CA TRP A 12 5.60 -1.52 -13.76
C TRP A 12 5.45 -2.41 -12.51
N GLN A 13 5.98 -1.98 -11.37
CA GLN A 13 5.80 -2.68 -10.09
C GLN A 13 4.33 -2.67 -9.65
N GLY A 14 3.59 -1.60 -9.94
CA GLY A 14 2.14 -1.55 -9.75
C GLY A 14 1.40 -2.58 -10.60
N ASP A 15 1.75 -2.69 -11.88
CA ASP A 15 1.14 -3.67 -12.78
C ASP A 15 1.45 -5.11 -12.33
N GLN A 16 2.68 -5.39 -11.91
CA GLN A 16 3.06 -6.69 -11.38
C GLN A 16 2.32 -7.03 -10.07
N ALA A 17 2.11 -6.05 -9.20
CA ALA A 17 1.37 -6.24 -7.95
C ALA A 17 -0.12 -6.57 -8.18
N ILE A 18 -0.73 -6.04 -9.25
CA ILE A 18 -2.11 -6.38 -9.64
C ILE A 18 -2.16 -7.79 -10.24
N LEU A 19 -1.15 -8.19 -11.00
CA LEU A 19 -1.10 -9.51 -11.64
C LEU A 19 -0.73 -10.64 -10.68
N SER A 20 -0.03 -10.35 -9.57
CA SER A 20 0.47 -11.39 -8.66
C SER A 20 -0.62 -12.08 -7.83
N ASP A 21 -1.75 -11.43 -7.61
CA ASP A 21 -2.83 -11.93 -6.76
C ASP A 21 -4.19 -11.66 -7.40
N GLN A 22 -4.91 -12.74 -7.79
CA GLN A 22 -6.26 -12.63 -8.34
C GLN A 22 -7.36 -12.80 -7.29
N ASP A 23 -7.04 -13.36 -6.12
CA ASP A 23 -8.01 -13.70 -5.08
C ASP A 23 -8.10 -12.64 -3.96
N ARG A 24 -7.26 -11.61 -4.00
CA ARG A 24 -7.13 -10.58 -2.97
C ARG A 24 -7.24 -9.17 -3.56
N VAL A 25 -7.81 -8.25 -2.78
CA VAL A 25 -7.97 -6.86 -3.18
C VAL A 25 -6.64 -6.13 -3.10
N VAL A 26 -6.16 -5.59 -4.21
CA VAL A 26 -4.95 -4.77 -4.24
C VAL A 26 -5.30 -3.31 -3.97
N VAL A 27 -4.85 -2.79 -2.84
CA VAL A 27 -5.03 -1.39 -2.43
C VAL A 27 -3.74 -0.63 -2.71
N ILE A 28 -3.81 0.35 -3.62
CA ILE A 28 -2.67 1.20 -3.97
C ILE A 28 -2.90 2.60 -3.43
N ARG A 29 -2.03 3.02 -2.51
CA ARG A 29 -2.02 4.37 -1.97
C ARG A 29 -1.09 5.25 -2.78
N PHE A 30 -1.66 6.28 -3.40
CA PHE A 30 -0.92 7.32 -4.11
C PHE A 30 -0.53 8.46 -3.15
N ARG A 31 0.50 9.23 -3.54
CA ARG A 31 1.01 10.45 -2.89
C ARG A 31 2.24 10.21 -2.00
N PRO A 32 3.23 11.12 -1.93
CA PRO A 32 4.43 10.96 -1.09
C PRO A 32 4.21 11.16 0.42
N ASP A 33 5.14 10.65 1.22
CA ASP A 33 5.08 10.53 2.69
C ASP A 33 5.03 11.83 3.46
N TRP A 34 5.57 12.90 2.87
CA TRP A 34 5.71 14.20 3.53
C TRP A 34 4.36 14.84 3.86
N PHE A 35 3.26 14.31 3.33
CA PHE A 35 1.94 14.87 3.55
C PHE A 35 1.37 14.33 4.87
N PRO A 36 0.99 15.22 5.81
CA PRO A 36 0.50 14.81 7.13
C PRO A 36 -0.79 13.98 7.04
N THR A 37 -1.59 14.16 5.98
CA THR A 37 -2.76 13.33 5.70
C THR A 37 -2.40 11.87 5.40
N CYS A 38 -1.27 11.65 4.72
CA CYS A 38 -0.82 10.31 4.35
C CYS A 38 -0.26 9.56 5.56
N MET A 39 0.40 10.25 6.48
CA MET A 39 0.86 9.65 7.74
C MET A 39 -0.32 9.16 8.60
N LYS A 40 -1.37 9.98 8.75
CA LYS A 40 -2.59 9.57 9.47
C LYS A 40 -3.28 8.36 8.83
N MET A 41 -3.32 8.31 7.50
CA MET A 41 -3.90 7.19 6.78
C MET A 41 -3.08 5.90 6.95
N ASP A 42 -1.74 6.01 6.90
CA ASP A 42 -0.84 4.87 7.12
C ASP A 42 -0.98 4.29 8.53
N GLU A 43 -1.15 5.12 9.56
CA GLU A 43 -1.40 4.67 10.94
C GLU A 43 -2.69 3.85 11.04
N VAL A 44 -3.77 4.34 10.43
CA VAL A 44 -5.06 3.61 10.40
C VAL A 44 -4.90 2.30 9.64
N LEU A 45 -4.27 2.33 8.46
CA LEU A 45 -4.05 1.14 7.64
C LEU A 45 -3.18 0.10 8.36
N PHE A 46 -2.17 0.55 9.11
CA PHE A 46 -1.34 -0.34 9.92
C PHE A 46 -2.13 -1.00 11.05
N SER A 47 -3.03 -0.27 11.72
CA SER A 47 -3.84 -0.81 12.81
C SER A 47 -4.76 -1.98 12.40
N ILE A 48 -5.13 -2.05 11.12
CA ILE A 48 -6.02 -3.08 10.58
C ILE A 48 -5.27 -4.16 9.80
N VAL A 49 -4.01 -3.95 9.42
CA VAL A 49 -3.30 -4.81 8.47
C VAL A 49 -3.32 -6.29 8.85
N GLU A 50 -3.16 -6.62 10.14
CA GLU A 50 -3.17 -8.02 10.60
C GLU A 50 -4.54 -8.69 10.48
N LYS A 51 -5.62 -7.92 10.58
CA LYS A 51 -7.00 -8.40 10.48
C LYS A 51 -7.41 -8.70 9.04
N VAL A 52 -6.89 -7.93 8.10
CA VAL A 52 -7.29 -7.96 6.68
C VAL A 52 -6.21 -8.53 5.73
N LYS A 53 -5.09 -9.04 6.27
CA LYS A 53 -3.98 -9.65 5.50
C LYS A 53 -4.39 -10.77 4.52
N ASN A 54 -5.50 -11.46 4.79
CA ASN A 54 -6.00 -12.54 3.93
C ASN A 54 -6.87 -12.01 2.79
N PHE A 55 -7.37 -10.78 2.88
CA PHE A 55 -8.33 -10.20 1.94
C PHE A 55 -7.72 -9.13 1.04
N TRP A 56 -6.69 -8.44 1.51
CA TRP A 56 -6.11 -7.34 0.75
C TRP A 56 -4.58 -7.27 0.84
N PHE A 57 -3.97 -6.62 -0.15
CA PHE A 57 -2.57 -6.19 -0.11
C PHE A 57 -2.51 -4.68 -0.21
N LEU A 58 -1.64 -4.07 0.59
CA LEU A 58 -1.46 -2.64 0.62
C LEU A 58 -0.09 -2.26 0.06
N PHE A 59 -0.12 -1.54 -1.05
CA PHE A 59 1.05 -0.97 -1.68
C PHE A 59 1.00 0.55 -1.63
N ARG A 60 2.17 1.16 -1.58
CA ARG A 60 2.33 2.60 -1.72
C ARG A 60 3.06 2.91 -3.02
N LEU A 61 2.52 3.82 -3.82
CA LEU A 61 3.23 4.39 -4.96
C LEU A 61 3.79 5.76 -4.58
N GLY A 62 5.12 5.85 -4.47
CA GLY A 62 5.85 7.09 -4.20
C GLY A 62 6.58 7.55 -5.46
N ILE A 63 5.83 8.18 -6.39
CA ILE A 63 6.40 8.95 -7.49
C ILE A 63 6.33 10.43 -7.10
#